data_AF-A0A9E5HSL9-F1
#
_entry.id   AF-A0A9E5HSL9-F1
#
_cell.length_a   1.000
_cell.length_b   1.000
_cell.length_c   1.000
_cell.angle_alpha   90.00
_cell.angle_beta   90.00
_cell.angle_gamma   90.00
#
_symmetry.space_group_name_H-M   'P 1'
#
loop_
_entity.id
_entity.type
_entity.pdbx_description
1 polymer ?
#
loop_
_entity_poly.entity_id
_entity_poly.type
_entity_poly.pdbx_seq_one_letter_code
_entity_poly.pdbx_strand_id
1 'polypeptide(L)' 'MSYLSDIKLDDRNLPPPTSEIEQERKVAIFDLLEKNTFELPEKVTNGRIPGPFNLNLAIKDKRL' A
#
# COMPACT_ATOMS: atom_id res chain seq x y z
N MET A 1 3.15 -16.04 -6.63
CA MET A 1 3.61 -14.82 -5.96
C MET A 1 2.51 -13.79 -6.13
N SER A 2 2.10 -13.14 -5.05
CA SER A 2 1.08 -12.10 -5.09
C SER A 2 1.78 -10.75 -5.26
N TYR A 3 1.19 -9.89 -6.09
CA TYR A 3 1.71 -8.55 -6.38
C TYR A 3 0.58 -7.53 -6.22
N LEU A 4 0.96 -6.28 -5.94
CA LEU A 4 0.04 -5.16 -5.81
C LEU A 4 -0.19 -4.52 -7.18
N SER A 5 -1.44 -4.30 -7.56
CA SER A 5 -1.81 -3.52 -8.76
C SER A 5 -2.11 -2.07 -8.45
N ASP A 6 -2.56 -1.78 -7.24
CA ASP A 6 -2.97 -0.44 -6.83
C ASP A 6 -2.66 -0.24 -5.35
N ILE A 7 -2.17 0.96 -5.01
CA ILE A 7 -1.93 1.37 -3.63
C ILE A 7 -2.61 2.71 -3.42
N LYS A 8 -3.58 2.77 -2.51
CA LYS A 8 -4.24 4.03 -2.11
C LYS A 8 -3.87 4.35 -0.67
N LEU A 9 -3.45 5.59 -0.44
CA LEU A 9 -3.24 6.15 0.88
C LEU A 9 -4.44 7.06 1.22
N ASP A 10 -5.14 6.76 2.32
CA ASP A 10 -6.13 7.66 2.91
C ASP A 10 -5.45 8.52 3.97
N ASP A 11 -5.15 9.76 3.60
CA ASP A 11 -4.49 10.78 4.40
C ASP A 11 -5.45 11.92 4.78
N ARG A 12 -6.76 11.73 4.67
CA ARG A 12 -7.79 12.75 4.94
C ARG A 12 -7.73 13.36 6.34
N ASN A 13 -7.07 12.68 7.29
CA ASN A 13 -6.87 13.15 8.67
C ASN A 13 -5.52 13.85 8.90
N LEU A 14 -4.70 14.05 7.87
CA LEU A 14 -3.44 14.77 7.98
C LEU A 14 -3.59 16.22 7.51
N PRO A 15 -2.78 17.15 8.07
CA PRO A 15 -2.60 18.46 7.46
C PRO A 15 -2.15 18.28 6.00
N PRO A 16 -2.52 19.20 5.10
CA PRO A 16 -2.13 19.12 3.70
C PRO A 16 -0.61 18.93 3.60
N PRO A 17 -0.14 17.86 2.92
CA PRO A 17 1.28 17.57 2.81
C PRO A 17 1.98 18.70 2.04
N THR A 18 3.24 18.95 2.39
CA THR A 18 4.11 19.80 1.58
C THR A 18 4.49 19.10 0.28
N SER A 19 4.93 19.84 -0.72
CA SER A 19 5.33 19.29 -2.03
C SER A 19 6.42 18.20 -1.92
N GLU A 20 7.32 18.30 -0.95
CA GLU A 20 8.34 17.28 -0.67
C GLU A 20 7.71 15.98 -0.16
N ILE A 21 6.76 16.06 0.77
CA ILE A 21 6.06 14.88 1.30
C ILE A 21 5.24 14.20 0.20
N GLU A 22 4.58 14.97 -0.68
CA GLU A 22 3.87 14.40 -1.82
C GLU A 22 4.82 13.67 -2.79
N GLN A 23 6.01 14.23 -2.99
CA GLN A 23 7.03 13.62 -3.85
C GLN A 23 7.56 12.32 -3.24
N GLU A 24 7.95 12.32 -1.96
CA GLU A 24 8.40 11.12 -1.25
C GLU A 24 7.33 10.02 -1.28
N ARG A 25 6.06 10.37 -1.11
CA ARG A 25 4.94 9.42 -1.21
C ARG A 25 4.82 8.80 -2.60
N LYS A 26 4.87 9.61 -3.66
CA LYS A 26 4.81 9.10 -5.04
C LYS A 26 5.96 8.15 -5.33
N VAL A 27 7.17 8.50 -4.91
CA VAL A 27 8.36 7.64 -5.06
C VAL A 27 8.18 6.32 -4.29
N ALA A 28 7.73 6.39 -3.03
CA ALA A 28 7.50 5.20 -2.22
C ALA A 28 6.41 4.28 -2.81
N ILE A 29 5.30 4.84 -3.31
CA ILE A 29 4.24 4.06 -3.98
C ILE A 29 4.79 3.40 -5.25
N PHE A 30 5.59 4.12 -6.04
CA PHE A 30 6.16 3.59 -7.28
C PHE A 30 7.13 2.44 -7.00
N ASP A 31 8.04 2.60 -6.03
CA ASP A 31 8.98 1.55 -5.63
C ASP A 31 8.25 0.30 -5.08
N LEU A 32 7.19 0.52 -4.29
CA LEU A 32 6.33 -0.56 -3.84
C LEU A 32 5.67 -1.27 -5.03
N LEU A 33 5.11 -0.57 -6.01
CA LEU A 33 4.46 -1.21 -7.16
C LEU A 33 5.42 -1.97 -8.08
N GLU A 34 6.64 -1.46 -8.31
CA GLU A 34 7.62 -2.14 -9.19
C GLU A 34 8.20 -3.42 -8.58
N LYS A 35 8.39 -3.47 -7.26
CA LYS A 35 9.11 -4.56 -6.59
C LYS A 35 8.33 -5.25 -5.47
N ASN A 36 7.02 -4.99 -5.30
CA ASN A 36 6.27 -5.73 -4.28
C ASN A 36 6.14 -7.20 -4.63
N THR A 37 6.65 -8.04 -3.74
CA THR A 37 6.16 -9.40 -3.59
C THR A 37 5.81 -9.58 -2.13
N PHE A 38 4.62 -10.12 -1.89
CA PHE A 38 4.18 -10.44 -0.54
C PHE A 38 3.54 -11.82 -0.53
N GLU A 39 3.52 -12.42 0.65
CA GLU A 39 2.84 -13.68 0.89
C GLU A 39 1.65 -13.43 1.81
N LEU A 40 0.50 -13.94 1.41
CA LEU A 40 -0.67 -13.93 2.26
C LEU A 40 -0.56 -15.08 3.27
N PRO A 41 -0.83 -14.85 4.56
CA PRO A 41 -0.83 -15.92 5.54
C PRO A 41 -1.92 -16.94 5.22
N GLU A 42 -1.58 -18.24 5.28
CA GLU A 42 -2.46 -19.34 4.87
C GLU A 42 -3.83 -19.34 5.58
N LYS A 43 -3.90 -18.82 6.81
CA LYS A 43 -5.16 -18.71 7.58
C LYS A 43 -6.21 -17.80 6.93
N VAL A 44 -5.79 -16.84 6.11
CA VAL A 44 -6.67 -15.89 5.42
C VAL A 44 -7.12 -16.45 4.07
N THR A 45 -6.36 -17.40 3.54
CA THR A 45 -6.54 -17.92 2.19
C THR A 45 -6.88 -19.40 2.30
N ASN A 46 -8.16 -19.78 2.21
CA ASN A 46 -8.61 -21.18 2.09
C ASN A 46 -8.12 -21.79 0.73
N GLY A 47 -6.83 -21.72 0.43
CA GLY A 47 -6.20 -21.92 -0.88
C GLY A 47 -5.48 -20.66 -1.39
N ARG A 48 -4.52 -20.84 -2.32
CA ARG A 48 -3.72 -19.74 -2.90
C ARG A 48 -4.62 -18.79 -3.69
N ILE A 49 -4.86 -17.57 -3.22
CA ILE A 49 -5.63 -16.56 -3.96
C ILE A 49 -4.71 -15.95 -5.03
N PRO A 50 -4.96 -16.17 -6.33
CA PRO A 50 -4.19 -15.52 -7.38
C PRO A 50 -4.59 -14.04 -7.46
N GLY A 51 -3.58 -13.15 -7.39
CA GLY A 51 -3.75 -11.70 -7.51
C GLY A 51 -3.98 -11.22 -8.94
N PRO A 52 -4.18 -9.92 -9.16
CA PRO A 52 -3.56 -8.84 -8.39
C PRO A 52 -4.36 -8.31 -7.19
N PHE A 53 -3.68 -7.64 -6.27
CA PHE A 53 -4.28 -7.10 -5.04
C PHE A 53 -4.20 -5.57 -4.98
N ASN A 54 -5.20 -4.96 -4.34
CA ASN A 54 -5.22 -3.53 -4.07
C ASN A 54 -4.95 -3.30 -2.58
N LEU A 55 -3.96 -2.46 -2.27
CA LEU A 55 -3.61 -2.10 -0.91
C LEU A 55 -4.20 -0.72 -0.57
N ASN A 56 -5.09 -0.69 0.41
CA ASN A 56 -5.57 0.57 0.98
C ASN A 56 -4.88 0.78 2.33
N LEU A 57 -3.97 1.76 2.39
CA LEU A 57 -3.32 2.20 3.61
C LEU A 57 -4.09 3.40 4.15
N ALA A 58 -4.45 3.38 5.43
CA ALA A 58 -5.08 4.51 6.10
C ALA A 58 -4.32 4.81 7.38
N ILE A 59 -4.08 6.09 7.65
CA ILE A 59 -3.39 6.51 8.87
C ILE A 59 -4.40 6.55 10.00
N LYS A 60 -4.28 5.60 10.93
CA LYS A 60 -5.03 5.58 12.17
C LYS A 60 -4.08 5.94 13.32
N ASP A 61 -4.48 6.88 14.16
CA ASP A 61 -3.72 7.28 15.36
C ASP A 61 -2.30 7.84 15.10
N LYS A 62 -2.10 8.55 13.97
CA LYS A 62 -0.80 9.13 13.56
C LYS A 62 0.34 8.12 13.41
N ARG A 63 0.05 6.83 13.20
CA ARG A 63 1.06 5.80 12.96
C ARG A 63 0.71 5.04 11.68
N LEU A 64 1.74 4.82 10.87
CA LEU A 64 1.77 3.87 9.75
C LEU A 64 2.41 2.58 10.24
#